data_AF-A0A328RSK7-F1
#
_entry.id   AF-A0A328RSK7-F1
#
_cell.length_a   1.000
_cell.length_b   1.000
_cell.length_c   1.000
_cell.angle_alpha   90.00
_cell.angle_beta   90.00
_cell.angle_gamma   90.00
#
_symmetry.space_group_name_H-M   'P 1'
#
loop_
_entity.id
_entity.type
_entity.pdbx_description
1 polymer ?
#
loop_
_entity_poly.entity_id
_entity_poly.type
_entity_poly.pdbx_seq_one_letter_code
_entity_poly.pdbx_strand_id
1 'polypeptide(L)' 'AKGEYVSSFIGFFPVYDPQYVIYVVIDTPKKSIWGSVAAAPIFRKIVKDIIDYKDILPDRYIEKDKRIKLSQDSLQF' A
#
# COMPACT_ATOMS: atom_id res chain seq x y z
N ALA A 1 23.54 18.02 15.12
CA ALA A 1 22.11 18.38 14.98
C ALA A 1 21.27 17.15 15.35
N LYS A 2 20.25 17.28 16.19
CA LYS A 2 19.21 16.23 16.31
C LYS A 2 18.51 16.20 14.95
N GLY A 3 18.74 15.16 14.16
CA GLY A 3 18.34 15.12 12.75
C GLY A 3 16.84 15.26 12.60
N GLU A 4 16.40 16.27 11.85
CA GLU A 4 15.06 16.30 11.30
C GLU A 4 15.02 15.28 10.17
N TYR A 5 14.13 14.30 10.31
CA TYR A 5 13.96 13.25 9.31
C TYR A 5 12.75 13.57 8.47
N VAL A 6 12.81 13.24 7.19
CA VAL A 6 11.64 13.21 6.32
C VAL A 6 11.21 11.76 6.18
N SER A 7 9.96 11.47 6.51
CA SER A 7 9.37 10.15 6.25
C SER A 7 8.52 10.23 5.00
N SER A 8 8.79 9.37 4.02
CA SER A 8 8.04 9.38 2.77
C SER A 8 7.68 7.98 2.29
N PHE A 9 6.62 7.93 1.49
CA PHE A 9 6.14 6.72 0.83
C PHE A 9 5.62 7.09 -0.56
N ILE A 10 6.08 6.37 -1.58
CA ILE A 10 5.59 6.51 -2.95
C ILE A 10 5.05 5.17 -3.42
N GLY A 11 3.96 5.23 -4.17
CA GLY A 11 3.38 4.06 -4.80
C GLY A 11 2.45 4.45 -5.94
N PHE A 12 1.98 3.45 -6.66
CA PHE A 12 1.02 3.61 -7.74
C PHE A 12 -0.09 2.57 -7.61
N PHE A 13 -1.22 2.86 -8.22
CA PHE A 13 -2.34 1.92 -8.37
C PHE A 13 -3.20 2.31 -9.59
N PRO A 14 -4.01 1.39 -10.14
CA PRO A 14 -3.95 -0.07 -9.94
C PRO A 14 -2.60 -0.69 -10.34
N VAL A 15 -2.32 -1.93 -9.97
CA VAL A 15 -0.98 -2.54 -10.14
C VAL A 15 -0.74 -2.97 -11.59
N TYR A 16 -1.74 -3.55 -12.24
CA TYR A 16 -1.60 -4.09 -13.61
C TYR A 16 -1.84 -3.05 -14.71
N ASP A 17 -2.67 -2.05 -14.45
CA ASP A 17 -2.89 -0.88 -15.31
C ASP A 17 -2.76 0.40 -14.46
N PRO A 18 -1.53 0.91 -14.24
CA PRO A 18 -1.31 2.05 -13.36
C PRO A 18 -1.92 3.35 -13.90
N GLN A 19 -2.81 3.95 -13.11
CA GLN A 19 -3.48 5.22 -13.46
C GLN A 19 -3.13 6.36 -12.50
N TYR A 20 -2.63 6.04 -11.32
CA TYR A 20 -2.31 7.00 -10.27
C TYR A 20 -0.92 6.74 -9.71
N VAL A 21 -0.15 7.81 -9.50
CA VAL A 21 1.06 7.81 -8.67
C VAL A 21 0.80 8.74 -7.50
N ILE A 22 1.02 8.25 -6.27
CA ILE A 22 0.84 9.04 -5.06
C ILE A 22 2.15 9.05 -4.29
N TYR A 23 2.61 10.27 -4.00
CA TYR A 23 3.76 10.51 -3.14
C TYR A 23 3.32 11.20 -1.85
N VAL A 24 3.60 10.58 -0.72
CA VAL A 24 3.33 11.12 0.60
C VAL A 24 4.64 11.48 1.27
N VAL A 25 4.72 12.71 1.76
CA VAL A 25 5.86 13.24 2.51
C VAL A 25 5.37 13.78 3.85
N ILE A 26 6.03 13.36 4.91
CA ILE A 26 5.82 13.88 6.26
C ILE A 26 7.14 14.50 6.68
N ASP A 27 7.13 15.82 6.76
CA ASP A 27 8.21 16.57 7.38
C ASP A 27 8.15 16.39 8.90
N THR A 28 9.31 16.15 9.50
CA THR A 28 9.52 16.04 10.96
C THR A 28 8.47 15.13 11.65
N PRO A 29 8.43 13.83 11.29
CA PRO A 29 7.42 12.91 11.78
C PRO A 29 7.61 12.65 13.29
N LYS A 30 6.55 12.89 14.06
CA LYS A 30 6.59 12.80 15.54
C LYS A 30 6.54 11.39 16.10
N LYS A 31 5.94 10.45 15.37
CA LYS A 31 5.65 9.08 15.86
C LYS A 31 6.64 8.03 15.37
N SER A 32 7.11 8.14 14.13
CA SER A 32 8.08 7.21 13.53
C SER A 32 8.73 7.85 12.31
N ILE A 33 10.04 7.70 12.16
CA ILE A 33 10.78 8.17 10.99
C ILE A 33 10.63 7.24 9.78
N TRP A 34 10.17 6.01 9.98
CA TRP A 34 10.07 5.01 8.92
C TRP A 34 8.86 5.29 8.02
N GLY A 35 9.12 5.46 6.71
CA GLY A 35 8.10 5.69 5.67
C GLY A 35 6.95 4.68 5.67
N SER A 36 7.28 3.41 5.87
CA SER A 36 6.31 2.31 5.99
C SER A 36 5.37 2.43 7.18
N VAL A 37 5.78 3.11 8.26
CA VAL A 37 5.00 3.24 9.49
C VAL A 37 4.23 4.55 9.50
N ALA A 38 4.84 5.66 9.09
CA ALA A 38 4.22 6.98 9.17
C ALA A 38 3.46 7.36 7.89
N ALA A 39 4.07 7.22 6.71
CA ALA A 39 3.52 7.69 5.44
C ALA A 39 2.64 6.64 4.72
N ALA A 40 2.96 5.34 4.82
CA ALA A 40 2.18 4.29 4.15
C ALA A 40 0.70 4.19 4.58
N PRO A 41 0.32 4.36 5.87
CA PRO A 41 -1.09 4.37 6.25
C PRO A 41 -1.88 5.52 5.62
N ILE A 42 -1.23 6.67 5.41
CA ILE A 42 -1.82 7.83 4.73
C ILE A 42 -2.03 7.51 3.24
N PHE A 43 -0.99 6.97 2.58
CA PHE A 43 -1.11 6.47 1.20
C PHE A 43 -2.29 5.51 1.05
N ARG A 44 -2.40 4.52 1.96
CA ARG A 44 -3.51 3.54 1.95
C ARG A 44 -4.87 4.21 2.08
N LYS A 45 -5.01 5.23 2.91
CA LYS A 45 -6.27 5.98 3.06
C LYS A 45 -6.62 6.71 1.76
N ILE A 46 -5.67 7.42 1.16
CA ILE A 46 -5.88 8.14 -0.09
C ILE A 46 -6.32 7.18 -1.21
N VAL A 47 -5.63 6.04 -1.35
CA VAL A 47 -5.99 5.03 -2.37
C VAL A 47 -7.41 4.52 -2.16
N LYS A 48 -7.81 4.20 -0.93
CA LYS A 48 -9.18 3.77 -0.62
C LYS A 48 -10.21 4.84 -0.96
N ASP A 49 -9.97 6.07 -0.54
CA ASP A 49 -10.87 7.20 -0.81
C ASP A 49 -11.04 7.40 -2.34
N ILE A 50 -9.99 7.24 -3.15
CA ILE A 50 -10.09 7.31 -4.62
C ILE A 50 -10.87 6.12 -5.19
N ILE A 51 -10.60 4.90 -4.73
CA ILE A 51 -11.32 3.71 -5.18
C ILE A 51 -12.82 3.86 -4.95
N ASP A 52 -13.21 4.26 -3.74
CA ASP A 52 -14.61 4.44 -3.34
C ASP A 52 -15.26 5.61 -4.12
N TYR A 53 -14.53 6.71 -4.33
CA TYR A 53 -15.05 7.87 -5.06
C TYR A 53 -15.21 7.65 -6.58
N LYS A 54 -14.38 6.78 -7.16
CA LYS A 54 -14.34 6.51 -8.61
C LYS A 54 -14.97 5.17 -9.00
N ASP A 55 -15.53 4.43 -8.04
CA ASP A 55 -16.05 3.08 -8.23
C ASP A 55 -15.07 2.15 -8.97
N ILE A 56 -13.78 2.21 -8.60
CA ILE A 56 -12.73 1.43 -9.27
C ILE A 56 -12.89 -0.05 -8.91
N LEU A 57 -13.07 -0.90 -9.92
CA LEU A 57 -13.12 -2.35 -9.75
C LEU A 57 -11.73 -2.92 -9.43
N PRO A 58 -11.65 -4.07 -8.73
CA PRO A 58 -10.39 -4.77 -8.53
C PRO A 58 -9.67 -5.05 -9.86
N ASP A 59 -8.39 -4.71 -9.92
CA ASP A 59 -7.55 -4.90 -11.12
C ASP A 59 -7.23 -6.37 -11.42
N ARG A 60 -7.52 -7.26 -10.47
CA ARG A 60 -7.57 -8.70 -10.66
C ARG A 60 -8.57 -9.32 -9.69
N TYR A 61 -9.41 -10.22 -10.18
CA TYR A 61 -10.16 -11.13 -9.32
C TYR A 61 -9.21 -12.16 -8.73
N ILE A 62 -9.05 -12.13 -7.41
CA ILE A 62 -8.32 -13.18 -6.71
C ILE A 62 -9.34 -14.28 -6.39
N GLU A 63 -9.26 -15.40 -7.11
CA GLU A 63 -9.92 -16.64 -6.68
C GLU A 63 -9.35 -17.02 -5.30
N LYS A 64 -10.15 -16.84 -4.24
CA LYS A 64 -9.74 -17.10 -2.85
C LYS A 64 -9.28 -18.55 -2.62
N ASP A 65 -9.71 -19.49 -3.47
CA ASP A 65 -9.53 -20.93 -3.31
C ASP A 65 -8.09 -21.43 -3.59
N LYS A 66 -7.30 -20.73 -4.42
CA LYS A 66 -5.94 -21.18 -4.76
C LYS A 66 -4.94 -21.02 -3.62
N ARG A 67 -5.14 -20.06 -2.71
CA ARG A 67 -4.20 -19.80 -1.60
C ARG A 67 -4.24 -20.90 -0.53
N ILE A 68 -5.41 -21.52 -0.32
CA ILE A 68 -5.58 -22.62 0.65
C ILE A 68 -4.91 -23.90 0.13
N LYS A 69 -5.01 -24.16 -1.18
CA LYS A 69 -4.37 -25.31 -1.82
C LYS A 69 -2.84 -25.19 -1.83
N LEU A 70 -2.30 -24.02 -2.22
CA LEU A 70 -0.84 -23.78 -2.21
C LEU A 70 -0.21 -23.96 -0.82
N SER A 71 -0.88 -23.54 0.26
CA SER A 71 -0.35 -23.74 1.62
C SER A 71 -0.39 -25.19 2.07
N GLN A 72 -1.42 -25.95 1.68
CA GLN A 72 -1.55 -27.37 2.04
C GLN A 72 -0.59 -28.26 1.25
N ASP A 73 -0.33 -27.91 -0.02
CA ASP A 73 0.63 -28.63 -0.86
C ASP A 73 2.07 -28.40 -0.37
N SER A 74 2.41 -27.21 0.12
CA SER A 74 3.74 -26.92 0.69
C SER A 74 4.01 -27.53 2.06
N LEU A 75 2.98 -28.00 2.77
CA LEU A 75 3.09 -28.68 4.07
C LEU A 75 3.18 -30.21 3.92
N GLN A 76 3.13 -30.72 2.69
CA GLN A 76 3.24 -32.15 2.37
C GLN A 76 4.62 -32.54 1.80
N PHE A 77 5.60 -31.64 1.87
CA PHE A 77 7.01 -31.91 1.53
C PHE A 77 7.91 -31.63 2.72
#